data_AF-H5SUU9-F1
#
_entry.id   AF-H5SUU9-F1
#
_cell.length_a   1.000
_cell.length_b   1.000
_cell.length_c   1.000
_cell.angle_alpha   90.00
_cell.angle_beta   90.00
_cell.angle_gamma   90.00
#
_symmetry.space_group_name_H-M   'P 1'
#
loop_
_entity.id
_entity.type
_entity.pdbx_description
1 polymer ?
#
loop_
_entity_poly.entity_id
_entity_poly.type
_entity_poly.pdbx_seq_one_letter_code
_entity_poly.pdbx_strand_id
1 'polypeptide(L)'
;MAAIPQKPLEELIRELPPQLRQQVQDFVEFLLEKHKKPSEQPAQLTFSWYGALKQYRDQFTSVELQHKILEWWVEEIQNELSGR
;
A
#
# COMPACT_ATOMS: atom_id res chain seq x y z
N MET A 1 6.01 29.80 18.83
CA MET A 1 5.02 29.45 17.79
C MET A 1 5.57 29.96 16.46
N ALA A 2 6.15 29.09 15.63
CA ALA A 2 6.76 29.51 14.36
C ALA A 2 5.67 29.63 13.30
N ALA A 3 5.37 30.86 12.90
CA ALA A 3 4.54 31.17 11.73
C ALA A 3 5.32 30.78 10.47
N ILE A 4 4.84 29.78 9.73
CA ILE A 4 5.42 29.39 8.44
C ILE A 4 5.03 30.49 7.43
N PRO A 5 5.98 31.13 6.73
CA PRO A 5 5.64 32.10 5.69
C PRO A 5 4.95 31.38 4.52
N GLN A 6 3.67 31.68 4.29
CA GLN A 6 2.89 31.11 3.19
C GLN A 6 3.31 31.74 1.86
N LYS A 7 4.27 31.11 1.16
CA LYS A 7 4.27 31.19 -0.30
C LYS A 7 3.02 30.47 -0.82
N PRO A 8 2.34 30.97 -1.87
CA PRO A 8 1.18 30.28 -2.43
C PRO A 8 1.60 28.88 -2.88
N LEU A 9 0.75 27.88 -2.63
CA LEU A 9 1.02 26.47 -2.92
C LEU A 9 1.43 26.26 -4.39
N GLU A 10 0.86 27.05 -5.30
CA GLU A 10 1.19 27.03 -6.73
C GLU A 10 2.65 27.40 -7.05
N GLU A 11 3.29 28.29 -6.28
CA GLU A 11 4.69 28.66 -6.49
C GLU A 11 5.64 27.54 -6.05
N LEU A 12 5.33 26.89 -4.92
CA LEU A 12 6.11 25.75 -4.42
C LEU A 12 6.03 24.56 -5.39
N ILE A 13 4.85 24.29 -5.95
CA ILE A 13 4.64 23.24 -6.97
C ILE A 13 5.44 23.53 -8.26
N ARG A 14 5.61 24.81 -8.62
CA ARG A 14 6.42 25.22 -9.77
C ARG A 14 7.91 25.05 -9.55
N GLU A 15 8.42 25.29 -8.34
CA GLU A 15 9.84 25.09 -7.99
C GLU A 15 10.22 23.61 -7.82
N LEU A 16 9.24 22.70 -7.70
CA LEU A 16 9.46 21.27 -7.50
C LEU A 16 9.98 20.55 -8.77
N PRO A 17 10.97 19.65 -8.65
CA PRO A 17 11.38 18.73 -9.70
C PRO A 17 10.22 17.90 -10.25
N PRO A 18 10.23 17.53 -11.54
CA PRO A 18 9.10 16.83 -12.18
C PRO A 18 8.76 15.50 -11.50
N GLN A 19 9.73 14.80 -10.89
CA GLN A 19 9.46 13.57 -10.14
C GLN A 19 8.61 13.81 -8.88
N LEU A 20 8.81 14.94 -8.21
CA LEU A 20 8.10 15.27 -6.97
C LEU A 20 6.72 15.88 -7.22
N ARG A 21 6.52 16.53 -8.39
CA ARG A 21 5.19 17.00 -8.79
C ARG A 21 4.18 15.86 -8.91
N GLN A 22 4.61 14.68 -9.37
CA GLN A 22 3.78 13.48 -9.43
C GLN A 22 3.34 13.03 -8.02
N GLN A 23 4.26 12.98 -7.06
CA GLN A 23 3.93 12.60 -5.68
C GLN A 23 3.01 13.62 -5.00
N VAL A 24 3.21 14.91 -5.28
CA VAL A 24 2.34 15.97 -4.75
C VAL A 24 0.94 15.87 -5.37
N GLN A 25 0.85 15.59 -6.67
CA GLN A 25 -0.42 15.38 -7.33
C GLN A 25 -1.17 14.19 -6.72
N ASP A 26 -0.51 13.04 -6.60
CA ASP A 26 -1.07 11.83 -5.97
C ASP A 26 -1.54 12.10 -4.53
N PHE A 27 -0.75 12.84 -3.75
CA PHE A 27 -1.11 13.22 -2.40
C PHE A 27 -2.32 14.17 -2.34
N VAL A 28 -2.43 15.12 -3.28
CA VAL A 28 -3.58 16.01 -3.37
C VAL A 28 -4.83 15.24 -3.78
N GLU A 29 -4.73 14.32 -4.73
CA GLU A 29 -5.83 13.42 -5.12
C GLU A 29 -6.28 12.56 -3.93
N PHE A 30 -5.34 11.95 -3.20
CA PHE A 30 -5.61 11.20 -1.97
C PHE A 30 -6.32 12.05 -0.90
N LEU A 31 -5.87 13.29 -0.67
CA LEU A 31 -6.49 14.19 0.29
C LEU A 31 -7.92 14.56 -0.13
N LEU A 32 -8.15 14.82 -1.42
CA LEU A 32 -9.47 15.10 -1.96
C LEU A 32 -10.41 13.89 -1.83
N GLU A 33 -9.93 12.68 -2.11
CA GLU A 33 -10.69 11.43 -1.91
C GLU A 33 -11.01 11.20 -0.43
N LYS A 34 -10.04 11.41 0.46
CA LYS A 34 -10.22 11.27 1.91
C LYS A 34 -11.23 12.27 2.48
N HIS A 35 -11.34 13.47 1.92
CA HIS A 35 -12.29 14.51 2.36
C HIS A 35 -13.65 14.48 1.66
N LYS A 36 -13.78 13.78 0.52
CA LYS A 36 -15.07 13.44 -0.09
C LYS A 36 -15.74 12.35 0.76
N LYS A 37 -16.27 12.75 1.91
CA LYS A 37 -17.18 12.04 2.83
C LYS A 37 -17.19 10.50 2.69
N PRO A 38 -16.73 9.74 3.70
CA PRO A 38 -17.31 8.43 3.90
C PRO A 38 -18.82 8.64 4.09
N SER A 39 -19.62 7.97 3.26
CA SER A 39 -21.06 7.78 3.50
C SER A 39 -21.28 7.56 5.00
N GLU A 40 -22.32 8.17 5.55
CA GLU A 40 -22.62 8.42 6.97
C GLU A 40 -22.84 7.18 7.86
N GLN A 41 -22.16 6.08 7.57
CA GLN A 41 -22.14 4.87 8.38
C GLN A 41 -20.67 4.48 8.51
N PRO A 42 -20.12 4.36 9.75
CA PRO A 42 -18.83 3.72 9.90
C PRO A 42 -18.98 2.35 9.25
N ALA A 43 -18.23 2.11 8.17
CA ALA A 43 -18.18 0.80 7.54
C ALA A 43 -17.91 -0.17 8.69
N GLN A 44 -18.88 -1.02 9.02
CA GLN A 44 -18.73 -1.97 10.10
C GLN A 44 -17.47 -2.75 9.76
N LEU A 45 -16.47 -2.71 10.65
CA LEU A 45 -15.23 -3.42 10.44
C LEU A 45 -15.59 -4.89 10.24
N THR A 46 -15.54 -5.36 8.99
CA THR A 46 -16.11 -6.65 8.63
C THR A 46 -15.24 -7.81 9.12
N PHE A 47 -14.04 -7.52 9.65
CA PHE A 47 -13.04 -8.47 10.13
C PHE A 47 -12.99 -9.75 9.28
N SER A 48 -13.21 -9.62 7.97
CA SER A 48 -13.42 -10.76 7.07
C SER A 48 -12.16 -11.61 6.92
N TRP A 49 -11.00 -11.03 7.27
CA TRP A 49 -9.72 -11.70 7.39
C TRP A 49 -9.64 -12.60 8.65
N TYR A 50 -10.38 -12.29 9.72
CA TYR A 50 -10.36 -13.06 10.95
C TYR A 50 -11.03 -14.42 10.72
N GLY A 51 -10.22 -15.47 10.66
CA GLY A 51 -10.69 -16.84 10.46
C GLY A 51 -10.86 -17.26 8.99
N ALA A 52 -10.54 -16.40 8.01
CA ALA A 52 -10.59 -16.75 6.59
C ALA A 52 -9.76 -18.00 6.24
N LEU A 53 -8.65 -18.20 6.96
CA LEU A 53 -7.73 -19.31 6.76
C LEU A 53 -8.01 -20.53 7.66
N LYS A 54 -9.08 -20.50 8.47
CA LYS A 54 -9.38 -21.58 9.43
C LYS A 54 -9.56 -22.95 8.75
N GLN A 55 -10.11 -22.97 7.54
CA GLN A 55 -10.29 -24.18 6.74
C GLN A 55 -8.98 -24.85 6.31
N TYR A 56 -7.87 -24.10 6.26
CA TYR A 56 -6.57 -24.61 5.84
C TYR A 56 -5.69 -25.05 7.02
N ARG A 57 -6.13 -24.78 8.26
CA ARG A 57 -5.40 -25.13 9.48
C ARG A 57 -5.09 -26.62 9.57
N ASP A 58 -6.05 -27.47 9.19
CA ASP A 58 -5.92 -28.92 9.26
C ASP A 58 -5.28 -29.51 7.98
N GLN A 59 -5.13 -28.70 6.93
CA GLN A 59 -4.56 -29.11 5.64
C GLN A 59 -3.05 -28.82 5.53
N PHE A 60 -2.56 -27.81 6.27
CA PHE A 60 -1.17 -27.42 6.22
C PHE A 60 -0.62 -27.21 7.63
N THR A 61 0.49 -27.88 7.92
CA THR A 61 1.29 -27.58 9.10
C THR A 61 2.14 -26.33 8.86
N SER A 62 2.54 -25.66 9.94
CA SER A 62 3.37 -24.46 9.86
C SER A 62 4.71 -24.73 9.16
N VAL A 63 5.22 -25.96 9.24
CA VAL A 63 6.49 -26.39 8.64
C VAL A 63 6.33 -26.63 7.13
N GLU A 64 5.21 -27.18 6.68
CA GLU A 64 4.94 -27.35 5.24
C GLU A 64 4.82 -26.01 4.52
N LEU A 65 4.19 -25.02 5.17
CA LEU A 65 4.13 -23.65 4.64
C LEU A 65 5.53 -23.03 4.52
N GLN A 66 6.40 -23.26 5.51
CA GLN A 66 7.78 -22.77 5.47
C GLN A 66 8.56 -23.36 4.29
N HIS A 67 8.43 -24.66 4.03
CA HIS A 67 9.07 -25.29 2.88
C HIS A 67 8.53 -24.73 1.56
N LYS A 68 7.21 -24.59 1.42
CA LYS A 68 6.58 -24.00 0.22
C LYS A 68 7.07 -22.58 -0.04
N ILE A 69 7.22 -21.77 1.01
CA ILE A 69 7.77 -20.41 0.89
C ILE A 69 9.19 -20.49 0.33
N LEU A 70 10.06 -21.35 0.87
CA LEU A 70 11.42 -21.50 0.37
C LEU A 70 11.46 -21.94 -1.09
N GLU A 71 10.58 -22.86 -1.50
CA GLU A 71 10.48 -23.28 -2.90
C GLU A 71 10.05 -22.13 -3.83
N TRP A 72 9.02 -21.36 -3.46
CA TRP A 72 8.59 -20.20 -4.25
C TRP A 72 9.67 -19.13 -4.37
N TRP A 73 10.43 -18.89 -3.30
CA TRP A 73 11.56 -17.96 -3.32
C TRP A 73 12.67 -18.44 -4.27
N VAL A 74 12.98 -19.74 -4.25
CA VAL A 74 13.98 -20.31 -5.16
C VAL A 74 13.49 -20.26 -6.60
N GLU A 75 12.21 -20.56 -6.85
CA GLU A 75 11.58 -20.48 -8.17
C GLU A 75 11.55 -19.05 -8.73
N GLU A 76 11.24 -18.05 -7.89
CA GLU A 76 11.24 -16.64 -8.26
C GLU A 76 12.65 -16.16 -8.63
N ILE A 77 13.66 -16.52 -7.82
CA ILE A 77 15.07 -16.20 -8.12
C ILE A 77 15.53 -16.89 -9.42
N GLN A 78 15.14 -18.14 -9.64
CA GLN A 78 15.49 -18.86 -10.87
C GLN A 78 14.81 -18.25 -12.11
N ASN A 79 13.57 -17.78 -11.98
CA ASN A 79 12.84 -17.09 -13.05
C ASN A 79 13.50 -15.75 -13.40
N GLU A 80 13.92 -14.96 -12.40
CA GLU A 80 14.68 -13.72 -12.62
C GLU A 80 16.05 -13.96 -13.28
N LEU A 81 16.74 -15.05 -12.92
CA LEU A 81 18.03 -15.41 -13.51
C LEU A 81 17.90 -16.03 -14.91
N SER A 82 16.77 -16.68 -15.21
CA SER A 82 16.47 -17.26 -16.52
C SER A 82 15.82 -16.26 -17.49
N GLY A 83 15.38 -15.10 -16.98
CA GLY A 83 14.81 -13.99 -17.75
C GLY A 83 15.83 -13.02 -18.34
N ARG A 84 17.06 -13.46 -18.63
CA ARG A 84 18.07 -12.73 -19.41
C ARG A 84 18.49 -13.50 -20.66
#